data_AF-A0A2A4UWG3-F1
#
_entry.id   AF-A0A2A4UWG3-F1
#
_cell.length_a   1.000
_cell.length_b   1.000
_cell.length_c   1.000
_cell.angle_alpha   90.00
_cell.angle_beta   90.00
_cell.angle_gamma   90.00
#
_symmetry.space_group_name_H-M   'P 1'
#
loop_
_entity.id
_entity.type
_entity.pdbx_description
1 polymer ?
#
loop_
_entity_poly.entity_id
_entity_poly.type
_entity_poly.pdbx_seq_one_letter_code
_entity_poly.pdbx_strand_id
1 'polypeptide(L)'
;MHVEQDVAQLEEILRETDSFRLAAFHNITTLCGSVSVALNVFGGNITAEQAWAAAELDENYQIAQWGRDDEARVRQDNMKAELDAAVRFLDLMSGPT
;
A
#
# COMPACT_ATOMS: atom_id res chain seq x y z
N MET A 1 -22.67 -7.29 -1.08
CA MET A 1 -23.05 -7.49 0.33
C MET A 1 -22.12 -6.62 1.16
N HIS A 2 -22.65 -5.67 1.93
CA HIS A 2 -21.84 -4.82 2.81
C HIS A 2 -21.57 -5.62 4.10
N VAL A 3 -20.30 -5.76 4.46
CA VAL A 3 -19.90 -6.30 5.77
C VAL A 3 -19.47 -5.11 6.61
N GLU A 4 -19.99 -5.00 7.82
CA GLU A 4 -19.61 -3.94 8.75
C GLU A 4 -18.13 -4.13 9.14
N GLN A 5 -17.33 -3.09 8.99
CA GLN A 5 -15.91 -3.09 9.31
C GLN A 5 -15.74 -2.47 10.70
N ASP A 6 -15.26 -3.26 11.66
CA ASP A 6 -15.00 -2.78 13.02
C ASP A 6 -13.58 -2.21 13.11
N VAL A 7 -13.48 -0.91 13.39
CA VAL A 7 -12.20 -0.21 13.55
C VAL A 7 -11.42 -0.76 14.76
N ALA A 8 -12.10 -1.26 15.80
CA ALA A 8 -11.43 -1.85 16.96
C ALA A 8 -10.61 -3.11 16.59
N GLN A 9 -11.07 -3.88 15.59
CA GLN A 9 -10.31 -5.03 15.09
C GLN A 9 -9.03 -4.60 14.36
N LEU A 10 -9.08 -3.48 13.63
CA LEU A 10 -7.90 -2.90 12.98
C LEU A 10 -6.87 -2.44 14.01
N GLU A 11 -7.32 -1.76 15.06
CA GLU A 11 -6.44 -1.34 16.16
C GLU A 11 -5.75 -2.53 16.81
N GLU A 12 -6.48 -3.62 17.06
CA GLU A 12 -5.92 -4.80 17.71
C GLU A 12 -4.84 -5.48 16.87
N ILE A 13 -5.05 -5.59 15.55
CA ILE A 13 -4.05 -6.13 14.62
C ILE A 13 -2.74 -5.32 14.68
N LEU A 14 -2.84 -3.99 14.84
CA LEU A 14 -1.69 -3.09 14.83
C LEU A 14 -1.03 -2.94 16.20
N ARG A 15 -1.73 -3.25 17.30
CA ARG A 15 -1.28 -3.02 18.68
C ARG A 15 0.00 -3.76 19.03
N GLU A 16 0.22 -4.94 18.46
CA GLU A 16 1.42 -5.77 18.70
C GLU A 16 2.56 -5.49 17.71
N THR A 17 2.38 -4.54 16.79
CA THR A 17 3.39 -4.21 15.78
C THR A 17 4.45 -3.26 16.33
N ASP A 18 5.73 -3.56 16.12
CA ASP A 18 6.82 -2.66 16.52
C ASP A 18 6.82 -1.34 15.71
N SER A 19 7.47 -0.31 16.25
CA SER A 19 7.45 1.04 15.67
C SER A 19 7.95 1.11 14.23
N PHE A 20 8.90 0.26 13.82
CA PHE A 20 9.44 0.30 12.45
C PHE A 20 8.48 -0.34 11.47
N ARG A 21 7.92 -1.51 11.82
CA ARG A 21 6.88 -2.15 11.02
C ARG A 21 5.64 -1.26 10.90
N LEU A 22 5.26 -0.58 11.97
CA LEU A 22 4.13 0.35 11.96
C LEU A 22 4.40 1.58 11.07
N ALA A 23 5.62 2.10 11.08
CA ALA A 23 6.01 3.18 10.17
C ALA A 23 5.94 2.75 8.70
N ALA A 24 6.39 1.53 8.39
CA ALA A 24 6.27 0.96 7.04
C ALA A 24 4.79 0.82 6.63
N PHE A 25 3.96 0.27 7.52
CA PHE A 25 2.52 0.12 7.32
C PHE A 25 1.83 1.46 7.05
N HIS A 26 2.18 2.50 7.81
CA HIS A 26 1.64 3.85 7.62
C HIS A 26 1.99 4.41 6.23
N ASN A 27 3.25 4.29 5.81
CA ASN A 27 3.67 4.76 4.48
C ASN A 27 2.94 4.02 3.35
N ILE A 28 2.84 2.68 3.43
CA ILE A 28 2.12 1.88 2.45
C ILE A 28 0.65 2.30 2.39
N THR A 29 0.01 2.51 3.56
CA THR A 29 -1.39 2.96 3.66
C THR A 29 -1.61 4.29 2.96
N THR A 30 -0.73 5.26 3.21
CA THR A 30 -0.82 6.62 2.64
C THR A 30 -0.56 6.61 1.13
N LEU A 31 0.46 5.87 0.66
CA LEU A 31 0.79 5.77 -0.75
C LEU A 31 -0.29 5.07 -1.57
N CYS A 32 -0.92 4.02 -1.01
CA CYS A 32 -1.99 3.28 -1.68
C CYS A 32 -3.39 3.89 -1.46
N GLY A 33 -3.51 4.90 -0.59
CA GLY A 33 -4.80 5.45 -0.16
C GLY A 33 -5.75 4.42 0.48
N SER A 34 -5.23 3.30 0.99
CA SER A 34 -6.05 2.16 1.40
C SER A 34 -5.41 1.32 2.51
N VAL A 35 -6.08 1.28 3.67
CA VAL A 35 -5.68 0.43 4.81
C VAL A 35 -5.81 -1.06 4.49
N SER A 36 -6.80 -1.43 3.68
CA SER A 36 -7.01 -2.83 3.30
C SER A 36 -5.89 -3.34 2.40
N VAL A 37 -5.41 -2.53 1.46
CA VAL A 37 -4.25 -2.88 0.62
C VAL A 37 -3.01 -3.01 1.50
N ALA A 38 -2.77 -2.04 2.38
CA ALA A 38 -1.63 -2.06 3.29
C ALA A 38 -1.63 -3.29 4.21
N LEU A 39 -2.78 -3.69 4.76
CA LEU A 39 -2.88 -4.91 5.58
C LEU A 39 -2.56 -6.18 4.81
N ASN A 40 -2.93 -6.25 3.53
CA ASN A 40 -2.60 -7.40 2.69
C ASN A 40 -1.11 -7.45 2.34
N VAL A 41 -0.45 -6.31 2.14
CA VAL A 41 1.01 -6.25 2.02
C VAL A 41 1.65 -6.67 3.34
N PHE A 42 1.15 -6.13 4.46
CA PHE A 42 1.68 -6.37 5.80
C PHE A 42 1.59 -7.83 6.24
N GLY A 43 0.52 -8.52 5.83
CA GLY A 43 0.32 -9.96 6.02
C GLY A 43 1.02 -10.84 4.98
N GLY A 44 1.70 -10.27 3.98
CA GLY A 44 2.35 -11.03 2.90
C GLY A 44 1.39 -11.67 1.89
N ASN A 45 0.13 -11.23 1.85
CA ASN A 45 -0.89 -11.76 0.93
C ASN A 45 -0.71 -11.24 -0.50
N ILE A 46 -0.16 -10.03 -0.66
CA ILE A 46 0.09 -9.39 -1.96
C ILE A 46 1.46 -8.72 -2.00
N THR A 47 2.05 -8.64 -3.20
CA THR A 47 3.32 -7.96 -3.45
C THR A 47 3.16 -6.44 -3.57
N ALA A 48 4.26 -5.69 -3.53
CA ALA A 48 4.28 -4.25 -3.81
C ALA A 48 3.71 -3.92 -5.21
N GLU A 49 3.97 -4.77 -6.20
CA GLU A 49 3.45 -4.62 -7.56
C GLU A 49 1.92 -4.78 -7.61
N GLN A 50 1.39 -5.80 -6.92
CA GLN A 50 -0.05 -6.01 -6.81
C GLN A 50 -0.73 -4.90 -6.02
N ALA A 51 -0.09 -4.39 -4.96
CA ALA A 51 -0.58 -3.25 -4.19
C ALA A 51 -0.65 -1.99 -5.04
N TRP A 52 0.37 -1.71 -5.85
CA TRP A 52 0.38 -0.59 -6.78
C TRP A 52 -0.72 -0.69 -7.84
N ALA A 53 -0.87 -1.87 -8.45
CA ALA A 53 -1.92 -2.10 -9.43
C ALA A 53 -3.33 -1.88 -8.85
N ALA A 54 -3.53 -2.18 -7.57
CA ALA A 54 -4.78 -1.90 -6.87
C ALA A 54 -4.97 -0.40 -6.56
N ALA A 55 -3.90 0.30 -6.18
CA ALA A 55 -3.93 1.72 -5.84
C ALA A 55 -4.21 2.62 -7.06
N GLU A 56 -3.64 2.29 -8.22
CA GLU A 56 -3.72 3.08 -9.45
C GLU A 56 -4.90 2.67 -10.36
N LEU A 57 -5.92 2.00 -9.82
CA LEU A 57 -7.04 1.49 -10.64
C LEU A 57 -7.73 2.62 -11.41
N ASP A 58 -8.03 3.72 -10.73
CA ASP A 58 -8.74 4.86 -11.30
C ASP A 58 -7.85 5.59 -12.31
N GLU A 59 -6.59 5.86 -11.97
CA GLU A 59 -5.61 6.50 -12.85
C GLU A 59 -5.37 5.69 -14.13
N ASN A 60 -5.19 4.37 -14.01
CA ASN A 60 -5.01 3.49 -15.16
C ASN A 60 -6.24 3.51 -16.08
N TYR A 61 -7.44 3.55 -15.50
CA TYR A 61 -8.67 3.69 -16.27
C TYR A 61 -8.70 5.04 -17.01
N GLN A 62 -8.37 6.15 -16.33
CA GLN A 62 -8.34 7.48 -16.94
C GLN A 62 -7.33 7.57 -18.09
N ILE A 63 -6.11 7.04 -17.91
CA ILE A 63 -5.08 6.98 -18.96
C ILE A 63 -5.59 6.19 -20.17
N ALA A 64 -6.28 5.06 -19.95
CA ALA A 64 -6.83 4.25 -21.02
C ALA A 64 -7.94 4.98 -21.80
N GLN A 65 -8.73 5.84 -21.15
CA GLN A 65 -9.80 6.59 -21.80
C GLN A 65 -9.33 7.87 -22.49
N TRP A 66 -8.38 8.59 -21.89
CA TRP A 66 -8.08 9.98 -22.25
C TRP A 66 -6.63 10.22 -22.66
N GLY A 67 -5.80 9.18 -22.66
CA GLY A 67 -4.36 9.31 -22.92
C GLY A 67 -3.60 9.73 -21.66
N ARG A 68 -2.27 9.66 -21.76
CA ARG A 68 -1.37 9.84 -20.62
C ARG A 68 -0.98 11.31 -20.42
N ASP A 69 -0.92 11.74 -19.17
CA ASP A 69 -0.34 13.02 -18.75
C ASP A 69 1.10 12.80 -18.25
N ASP A 70 2.05 13.50 -18.85
CA ASP A 70 3.48 13.39 -18.55
C ASP A 70 3.86 13.90 -17.15
N GLU A 71 3.17 14.92 -16.62
CA GLU A 71 3.41 15.41 -15.26
C GLU A 71 2.85 14.44 -14.21
N ALA A 72 1.68 13.85 -14.50
CA ALA A 72 1.10 12.79 -13.67
C ALA A 72 2.01 11.55 -13.62
N ARG A 73 2.65 11.19 -14.74
CA ARG A 73 3.58 10.06 -14.80
C ARG A 73 4.76 10.20 -13.84
N VAL A 74 5.41 11.37 -13.80
CA VAL A 74 6.59 11.56 -12.94
C VAL A 74 6.22 11.39 -11.45
N ARG A 75 5.04 11.87 -11.06
CA ARG A 75 4.54 11.67 -9.70
C ARG A 75 4.25 10.19 -9.41
N GLN A 76 3.61 9.48 -10.34
CA GLN A 76 3.35 8.03 -10.21
C GLN A 76 4.64 7.23 -10.09
N ASP A 77 5.65 7.53 -10.93
CA ASP A 77 6.95 6.85 -10.90
C ASP A 77 7.64 7.03 -9.53
N ASN A 78 7.58 8.24 -8.96
CA ASN A 78 8.11 8.53 -7.62
C ASN A 78 7.33 7.80 -6.52
N MET A 79 6.00 7.85 -6.55
CA MET A 79 5.15 7.15 -5.57
C MET A 79 5.35 5.63 -5.62
N LYS A 80 5.53 5.06 -6.82
CA LYS A 80 5.86 3.65 -6.99
C LYS A 80 7.21 3.31 -6.35
N ALA A 81 8.23 4.12 -6.59
CA ALA A 81 9.55 3.92 -5.99
C ALA A 81 9.50 4.03 -4.46
N GLU A 82 8.72 4.97 -3.92
CA GLU A 82 8.49 5.10 -2.47
C GLU A 82 7.75 3.88 -1.89
N LEU A 83 6.76 3.34 -2.61
CA LEU A 83 6.05 2.13 -2.20
C LEU A 83 6.99 0.93 -2.16
N ASP A 84 7.81 0.74 -3.21
CA ASP A 84 8.79 -0.34 -3.26
C ASP A 84 9.80 -0.25 -2.12
N ALA A 85 10.26 0.97 -1.79
CA ALA A 85 11.14 1.20 -0.67
C ALA A 85 10.46 0.89 0.68
N ALA A 86 9.18 1.26 0.85
CA ALA A 86 8.42 1.00 2.07
C ALA A 86 8.18 -0.50 2.28
N VAL A 87 7.84 -1.25 1.24
CA VAL A 87 7.67 -2.72 1.32
C VAL A 87 9.01 -3.39 1.59
N ARG A 88 10.09 -2.96 0.91
CA ARG A 88 11.42 -3.50 1.17
C ARG A 88 11.87 -3.23 2.61
N PHE A 89 11.55 -2.06 3.15
CA PHE A 89 11.84 -1.72 4.54
C PHE A 89 11.07 -2.64 5.51
N LEU A 90 9.78 -2.88 5.26
CA LEU A 90 8.97 -3.83 6.04
C LEU A 90 9.58 -5.24 6.06
N ASP A 91 10.02 -5.74 4.91
CA ASP A 91 10.65 -7.06 4.79
C ASP A 91 11.91 -7.18 5.64
N LEU A 92 12.74 -6.13 5.64
CA LEU A 92 13.99 -6.09 6.42
C LEU A 92 13.72 -6.06 7.93
N MET A 93 12.59 -5.49 8.37
CA MET A 93 12.21 -5.43 9.79
C MET A 93 11.54 -6.71 10.28
N SER A 94 11.01 -7.54 9.38
CA SER A 94 10.28 -8.76 9.73
C SER A 94 11.17 -9.96 10.06
N GLY A 95 12.51 -9.82 9.96
CA GLY A 95 13.49 -10.88 10.18
C GLY A 95 13.48 -11.93 9.05
N PRO A 96 14.55 -12.74 8.88
CA PRO A 96 14.51 -13.84 7.92
C PRO A 96 13.53 -14.91 8.41
N THR A 97 12.56 -15.27 7.56
CA THR A 97 11.78 -16.51 7.69
C THR A 97 12.66 -17.73 7.70
#